data_AF-A0A929FRB1-F1
#
_entry.id   AF-A0A929FRB1-F1
#
_cell.length_a   1.000
_cell.length_b   1.000
_cell.length_c   1.000
_cell.angle_alpha   90.00
_cell.angle_beta   90.00
_cell.angle_gamma   90.00
#
_symmetry.space_group_name_H-M   'P 1'
#
loop_
_entity.id
_entity.type
_entity.pdbx_description
1 polymer ?
#
loop_
_entity_poly.entity_id
_entity_poly.type
_entity_poly.pdbx_seq_one_letter_code
_entity_poly.pdbx_strand_id
1 'polypeptide(L)' 'MARKKIYNEPKRRFTMTLTETAIQWLEAEQKQIGANSLSDVIERMARKATQKV' A
#
# COMPACT_ATOMS: atom_id res chain seq x y z
N MET A 1 4.60 18.06 -16.62
CA MET A 1 5.36 17.87 -15.36
C MET A 1 5.43 16.39 -15.04
N ALA A 2 6.63 15.79 -14.98
CA ALA A 2 6.77 14.37 -14.65
C ALA A 2 6.33 14.14 -13.20
N ARG A 3 5.33 13.27 -12.96
CA ARG A 3 4.94 12.86 -11.62
C ARG A 3 6.19 12.30 -10.92
N LYS A 4 6.62 12.96 -9.84
CA LYS A 4 7.73 12.50 -9.00
C LYS A 4 7.39 11.07 -8.54
N LYS A 5 8.17 10.09 -8.98
CA LYS A 5 7.96 8.71 -8.55
C LYS A 5 8.25 8.66 -7.05
N ILE A 6 7.25 8.24 -6.27
CA ILE A 6 7.38 8.11 -4.82
C ILE A 6 8.40 7.01 -4.47
N TYR A 7 8.58 6.02 -5.35
CA TYR A 7 9.46 4.88 -5.16
C TYR A 7 10.32 4.60 -6.42
N ASN A 8 11.58 4.23 -6.23
CA ASN A 8 12.54 3.93 -7.32
C ASN A 8 12.54 2.44 -7.75
N GLU A 9 11.45 1.72 -7.47
CA GLU A 9 11.29 0.29 -7.74
C GLU A 9 10.29 0.06 -8.88
N PRO A 10 10.46 -0.98 -9.72
CA PRO A 10 9.49 -1.35 -10.74
C PRO A 10 8.19 -1.85 -10.09
N LYS A 11 7.05 -1.28 -10.51
CA LYS A 11 5.73 -1.76 -10.06
C LYS A 11 5.25 -2.91 -10.94
N ARG A 12 4.82 -4.02 -10.32
CA ARG A 12 4.16 -5.14 -11.01
C ARG A 12 2.68 -5.19 -10.59
N ARG A 13 1.78 -5.29 -11.56
CA ARG A 13 0.36 -5.57 -11.28
C ARG A 13 0.17 -7.06 -11.02
N PHE A 14 -0.60 -7.38 -9.99
CA PHE A 14 -1.05 -8.73 -9.71
C PHE A 14 -2.48 -8.69 -9.17
N THR A 15 -3.23 -9.76 -9.40
CA THR A 15 -4.61 -9.92 -8.91
C THR A 15 -4.56 -10.74 -7.62
N MET A 16 -5.33 -10.33 -6.61
CA MET A 16 -5.40 -11.00 -5.32
C MET A 16 -6.86 -11.10 -4.86
N THR A 17 -7.24 -12.24 -4.31
CA THR A 17 -8.54 -12.44 -3.66
C THR A 17 -8.36 -12.29 -2.15
N LEU A 18 -9.18 -11.46 -1.52
CA LEU A 18 -9.15 -11.18 -0.09
C LEU A 18 -10.50 -11.48 0.54
N THR A 19 -10.52 -11.78 1.84
CA THR A 19 -11.75 -11.81 2.62
C THR A 19 -12.30 -10.39 2.81
N GLU A 20 -13.60 -10.27 3.05
CA GLU A 20 -14.23 -8.97 3.32
C GLU A 20 -13.60 -8.28 4.55
N THR A 21 -13.31 -9.05 5.60
CA THR A 21 -12.60 -8.55 6.80
C THR A 21 -11.24 -7.94 6.47
N ALA A 22 -10.47 -8.56 5.56
CA ALA A 22 -9.18 -8.04 5.14
C ALA A 22 -9.31 -6.74 4.33
N ILE A 23 -10.35 -6.63 3.50
CA ILE A 23 -10.64 -5.40 2.74
C ILE A 23 -11.02 -4.27 3.69
N GLN A 24 -11.93 -4.52 4.63
CA GLN A 24 -12.35 -3.53 5.64
C GLN A 24 -11.17 -3.03 6.48
N TRP A 25 -10.27 -3.93 6.86
CA TRP A 25 -9.05 -3.55 7.56
C TRP A 25 -8.15 -2.65 6.70
N LEU A 26 -7.93 -2.97 5.42
CA LEU A 26 -7.13 -2.13 4.52
C LEU A 26 -7.75 -0.73 4.32
N GLU A 27 -9.07 -0.62 4.23
CA GLU A 27 -9.76 0.66 4.09
C GLU A 27 -9.67 1.52 5.36
N ALA A 28 -9.71 0.90 6.54
CA ALA A 28 -9.51 1.61 7.80
C ALA A 28 -8.08 2.14 7.91
N GLU A 29 -7.08 1.30 7.63
CA GLU A 29 -5.67 1.68 7.59
C GLU A 29 -5.41 2.79 6.56
N GLN A 30 -6.06 2.74 5.39
CA GLN A 30 -5.96 3.78 4.37
C GLN A 30 -6.26 5.17 4.92
N LYS A 31 -7.35 5.29 5.71
CA LYS A 31 -7.74 6.54 6.36
C LYS A 31 -6.74 6.95 7.43
N GLN A 32 -6.26 5.99 8.22
CA GLN A 32 -5.34 6.25 9.32
C GLN A 32 -3.98 6.80 8.84
N ILE A 33 -3.44 6.27 7.74
CA ILE A 33 -2.11 6.65 7.24
C ILE A 33 -2.15 7.67 6.10
N GLY A 34 -3.34 8.13 5.70
CA GLY A 34 -3.53 9.07 4.58
C GLY A 34 -2.98 8.51 3.26
N ALA A 35 -3.27 7.25 2.96
CA ALA A 35 -2.86 6.61 1.70
C ALA A 35 -3.86 6.86 0.58
N ASN A 36 -3.36 6.97 -0.65
CA ASN A 36 -4.19 7.30 -1.81
C ASN A 36 -4.94 6.09 -2.39
N SER A 37 -4.55 4.86 -2.03
CA SER A 37 -5.17 3.61 -2.48
C SER A 37 -4.78 2.44 -1.57
N LEU A 38 -5.47 1.31 -1.66
CA LEU A 38 -5.10 0.10 -0.92
C LEU A 38 -3.70 -0.43 -1.32
N SER A 39 -3.28 -0.23 -2.58
CA SER A 39 -1.90 -0.54 -3.00
C SER A 39 -0.87 0.33 -2.28
N ASP A 40 -1.16 1.62 -2.09
CA ASP A 40 -0.32 2.55 -1.32
C ASP A 40 -0.27 2.14 0.16
N VAL A 41 -1.39 1.64 0.72
CA VAL A 41 -1.41 1.06 2.09
C VAL A 41 -0.46 -0.12 2.21
N ILE A 42 -0.58 -1.10 1.32
CA ILE A 42 0.26 -2.30 1.34
C ILE A 42 1.74 -1.93 1.17
N GLU A 43 2.06 -1.04 0.23
CA GLU A 43 3.44 -0.58 -0.01
C GLU A 43 4.04 0.11 1.23
N ARG A 44 3.29 1.02 1.88
CA ARG A 44 3.75 1.70 3.11
C ARG A 44 3.92 0.75 4.29
N MET A 45 2.98 -0.17 4.47
CA MET A 45 3.02 -1.16 5.54
C MET A 45 4.19 -2.14 5.35
N ALA A 46 4.42 -2.60 4.12
CA ALA A 46 5.56 -3.45 3.81
C ALA A 46 6.89 -2.75 4.14
N ARG A 47 7.03 -1.46 3.79
CA ARG A 47 8.24 -0.68 4.14
C ARG A 47 8.39 -0.48 5.65
N LYS A 48 7.30 -0.20 6.37
CA LYS A 48 7.34 -0.10 7.85
C LYS A 48 7.79 -1.41 8.49
N ALA A 49 7.37 -2.55 7.93
CA ALA A 49 7.77 -3.87 8.40
C ALA A 49 9.25 -4.19 8.07
N THR A 50 9.74 -3.76 6.91
CA THR A 50 11.13 -4.02 6.47
C THR A 50 12.15 -3.00 6.98
N GLN A 51 11.73 -1.81 7.41
CA GLN A 51 12.58 -0.80 8.07
C GLN A 51 12.93 -1.14 9.53
N LYS A 52 12.56 -2.32 10.03
CA LYS A 52 13.10 -2.88 11.27
C LYS A 52 14.37 -3.66 11.00
N VAL A 53 15.47 -2.95 10.66
CA VAL A 53 16.87 -3.25 11.02
C VAL A 53 17.60 -1.91 11.07
#